data_AF-A0A7K2MF51-F1
#
_entry.id   AF-A0A7K2MF51-F1
#
_cell.length_a   1.000
_cell.length_b   1.000
_cell.length_c   1.000
_cell.angle_alpha   90.00
_cell.angle_beta   90.00
_cell.angle_gamma   90.00
#
_symmetry.space_group_name_H-M   'P 1'
#
loop_
_entity.id
_entity.type
_entity.pdbx_description
1 polymer ?
#
loop_
_entity_poly.entity_id
_entity_poly.type
_entity_poly.pdbx_seq_one_letter_code
_entity_poly.pdbx_strand_id
1 'polypeptide(L)'
;EAAGRRLEELLLGPAVRELGDGPVVVVPPGSLHRVPWALLPSLRERVLSVSPSASSWLRARETEPPRSGRRVLVRGPGLATGGAEV
;
A
#
# COMPACT_ATOMS: atom_id res chain seq x y z
N GLU A 1 -18.40 0.89 -6.23
CA GLU A 1 -18.50 0.79 -4.75
C GLU A 1 -18.85 -0.60 -4.20
N ALA A 2 -19.88 -1.30 -4.71
CA ALA A 2 -20.31 -2.59 -4.15
C ALA A 2 -19.20 -3.67 -4.13
N ALA A 3 -18.37 -3.74 -5.19
CA ALA A 3 -17.23 -4.65 -5.24
C ALA A 3 -16.18 -4.38 -4.15
N GLY A 4 -15.89 -3.10 -3.84
CA GLY A 4 -14.94 -2.71 -2.79
C GLY A 4 -15.43 -3.09 -1.40
N ARG A 5 -16.73 -2.85 -1.10
CA ARG A 5 -17.37 -3.30 0.14
C ARG A 5 -17.31 -4.81 0.30
N ARG A 6 -17.66 -5.56 -0.76
CA ARG A 6 -17.62 -7.03 -0.71
C ARG A 6 -16.21 -7.58 -0.49
N LEU A 7 -15.21 -6.96 -1.11
CA LEU A 7 -13.81 -7.34 -0.94
C LEU A 7 -13.30 -7.04 0.47
N GLU A 8 -13.68 -5.90 1.05
CA GLU A 8 -13.38 -5.54 2.44
C GLU A 8 -13.96 -6.53 3.45
N GLU A 9 -15.22 -6.94 3.26
CA GLU A 9 -15.85 -7.96 4.11
C GLU A 9 -15.12 -9.31 4.06
N LEU A 10 -14.60 -9.71 2.88
CA LEU A 10 -13.87 -10.96 2.70
C LEU A 10 -12.46 -10.92 3.29
N LEU A 11 -11.78 -9.78 3.21
CA LEU A 11 -10.38 -9.65 3.60
C LEU A 11 -10.18 -9.21 5.05
N LEU A 12 -11.00 -8.27 5.52
CA LEU A 12 -10.86 -7.63 6.83
C LEU A 12 -12.06 -7.95 7.74
N GLY A 13 -13.27 -7.93 7.18
CA GLY A 13 -14.49 -8.24 7.91
C GLY A 13 -14.60 -7.44 9.22
N PRO A 14 -14.94 -8.09 10.35
CA PRO A 14 -15.04 -7.41 11.65
C PRO A 14 -13.75 -6.73 12.13
N ALA A 15 -12.58 -7.18 11.66
CA ALA A 15 -11.28 -6.66 12.11
C ALA A 15 -11.02 -5.22 11.66
N VAL A 16 -11.81 -4.67 10.72
CA VAL A 16 -11.79 -3.24 10.38
C VAL A 16 -11.98 -2.37 11.63
N ARG A 17 -12.76 -2.84 12.62
CA ARG A 17 -13.01 -2.10 13.87
C ARG A 17 -11.77 -1.92 14.75
N GLU A 18 -10.75 -2.75 14.54
CA GLU A 18 -9.47 -2.67 15.25
C GLU A 18 -8.50 -1.68 14.58
N LEU A 19 -8.83 -1.19 13.37
CA LEU A 19 -8.07 -0.14 12.72
C LEU A 19 -8.48 1.19 13.37
N GLY A 20 -7.54 1.85 14.05
CA GLY A 20 -7.70 3.24 14.50
C GLY A 20 -7.75 4.22 13.31
N ASP A 21 -7.43 5.50 13.51
CA ASP A 21 -7.53 6.54 12.47
C ASP A 21 -6.20 6.87 11.73
N GLY A 22 -5.10 6.23 12.10
CA GLY A 22 -3.76 6.51 11.56
C GLY A 22 -3.43 5.88 10.19
N PRO A 23 -2.20 6.07 9.68
CA PRO A 23 -1.72 5.35 8.50
C PRO A 23 -1.79 3.83 8.66
N VAL A 24 -2.09 3.13 7.57
CA VAL A 24 -2.25 1.66 7.56
C VAL A 24 -1.13 1.01 6.74
N VAL A 25 -0.57 -0.07 7.27
CA VAL A 25 0.40 -0.92 6.56
C VAL A 25 -0.21 -2.30 6.41
N VAL A 26 -0.32 -2.76 5.18
CA VAL A 26 -0.77 -4.12 4.87
C VAL A 26 0.45 -4.97 4.55
N VAL A 27 0.56 -6.12 5.23
CA VAL A 27 1.56 -7.16 4.95
C VAL A 27 0.83 -8.41 4.49
N PRO A 28 0.51 -8.52 3.19
CA PRO A 28 -0.30 -9.62 2.71
C PRO A 28 0.55 -10.83 2.31
N PRO A 29 -0.01 -12.05 2.33
CA PRO A 29 0.57 -13.18 1.60
C PRO A 29 0.83 -12.80 0.13
N GLY A 30 1.76 -13.51 -0.52
CA GLY A 30 2.17 -13.19 -1.90
C GLY A 30 1.01 -13.15 -2.90
N SER A 31 0.02 -14.04 -2.75
CA SER A 31 -1.19 -14.09 -3.59
C SER A 31 -2.07 -12.83 -3.49
N LEU A 32 -2.03 -12.12 -2.34
CA LEU A 32 -2.86 -10.96 -2.06
C LEU A 32 -2.14 -9.62 -2.30
N HIS A 33 -0.89 -9.64 -2.77
CA HIS A 33 -0.18 -8.41 -3.13
C HIS A 33 -0.85 -7.63 -4.27
N ARG A 34 -1.59 -8.32 -5.15
CA ARG A 34 -2.28 -7.70 -6.29
C ARG A 34 -3.67 -7.17 -5.95
N VAL A 35 -4.13 -7.37 -4.73
CA VAL A 35 -5.41 -6.84 -4.28
C VAL A 35 -5.36 -5.31 -4.38
N PRO A 36 -6.40 -4.65 -4.92
CA PRO A 36 -6.48 -3.20 -4.95
C PRO A 36 -6.87 -2.68 -3.56
N TRP A 37 -5.93 -2.68 -2.61
CA TRP A 37 -6.18 -2.33 -1.21
C TRP A 37 -6.80 -0.94 -1.01
N ALA A 38 -6.50 0.02 -1.88
CA ALA A 38 -7.11 1.35 -1.87
C ALA A 38 -8.58 1.39 -2.34
N LEU A 39 -9.12 0.28 -2.88
CA LEU A 39 -10.54 0.15 -3.23
C LEU A 39 -11.41 -0.15 -1.99
N LEU A 40 -10.82 -0.59 -0.88
CA LEU A 40 -11.54 -0.96 0.32
C LEU A 40 -12.07 0.31 1.01
N PRO A 41 -13.38 0.42 1.29
CA PRO A 41 -13.99 1.63 1.86
C PRO A 41 -13.30 2.18 3.11
N SER A 42 -12.85 1.32 4.02
CA SER A 42 -12.15 1.70 5.25
C SER A 42 -10.72 2.21 5.02
N LEU A 43 -10.10 1.88 3.88
CA LEU A 43 -8.71 2.21 3.56
C LEU A 43 -8.58 3.32 2.51
N ARG A 44 -9.62 3.57 1.71
CA ARG A 44 -9.53 4.45 0.53
C ARG A 44 -9.14 5.90 0.83
N GLU A 45 -9.50 6.40 2.02
CA GLU A 45 -9.17 7.76 2.47
C GLU A 45 -7.95 7.80 3.41
N ARG A 46 -7.19 6.70 3.51
CA ARG A 46 -6.10 6.54 4.47
C ARG A 46 -4.76 6.54 3.75
N VAL A 47 -3.73 7.05 4.43
CA VAL A 47 -2.34 6.82 4.00
C VAL A 47 -2.08 5.32 4.11
N LEU A 48 -1.90 4.67 2.96
CA LEU A 48 -1.80 3.23 2.83
C LEU A 48 -0.44 2.84 2.26
N SER A 49 0.23 1.89 2.90
CA SER A 49 1.43 1.23 2.38
C SER A 49 1.21 -0.28 2.32
N VAL A 50 1.70 -0.92 1.26
CA VAL A 50 1.73 -2.39 1.14
C VAL A 50 3.20 -2.81 1.21
N SER A 51 3.52 -3.72 2.12
CA SER A 51 4.89 -4.22 2.30
C SER A 51 4.94 -5.74 2.16
N PRO A 52 5.99 -6.31 1.54
CA PRO A 52 6.16 -7.76 1.47
C PRO A 52 6.42 -8.40 2.83
N SER A 53 6.87 -7.63 3.83
CA SER A 53 7.03 -8.10 5.21
C SER A 53 6.98 -6.95 6.22
N ALA A 54 6.65 -7.26 7.47
CA ALA A 54 6.67 -6.28 8.56
C ALA A 54 8.11 -5.80 8.86
N SER A 55 9.09 -6.72 8.84
CA SER A 55 10.49 -6.40 9.11
C SER A 55 11.10 -5.51 8.03
N SER A 56 10.77 -5.72 6.75
CA SER A 56 11.20 -4.82 5.67
C SER A 56 10.64 -3.41 5.83
N TRP A 57 9.38 -3.27 6.26
CA TRP A 57 8.78 -1.96 6.51
C TRP A 57 9.41 -1.26 7.71
N LEU A 58 9.64 -1.97 8.82
CA LEU A 58 10.33 -1.41 9.99
C LEU A 58 11.74 -0.94 9.62
N ARG A 59 12.52 -1.78 8.90
CA ARG A 59 13.84 -1.39 8.41
C ARG A 59 13.78 -0.16 7.51
N ALA A 60 12.81 -0.07 6.61
CA ALA A 60 12.64 1.09 5.74
C ALA A 60 12.35 2.37 6.53
N ARG A 61 11.54 2.27 7.60
CA ARG A 61 11.26 3.40 8.50
C ARG A 61 12.46 3.88 9.29
N GLU A 62 13.35 2.97 9.66
CA GLU A 62 14.57 3.26 10.43
C GLU A 62 15.74 3.68 9.53
N THR A 63 15.61 3.57 8.21
CA THR A 63 16.68 3.90 7.27
C THR A 63 16.80 5.42 7.11
N GLU A 64 17.96 5.97 7.48
CA GLU A 64 18.29 7.38 7.28
C GLU A 64 18.31 7.72 5.77
N PRO A 65 17.65 8.82 5.34
CA PRO A 65 17.73 9.30 3.96
C PRO A 65 19.18 9.55 3.51
N PRO A 66 19.51 9.30 2.22
CA PRO A 66 20.83 9.62 1.69
C PRO A 66 21.14 11.11 1.82
N ARG A 67 22.38 11.45 2.19
CA ARG A 67 22.84 12.85 2.35
C ARG A 67 22.66 13.69 1.07
N SER A 68 22.86 13.08 -0.09
CA SER A 68 22.51 13.71 -1.36
C SER A 68 21.01 13.50 -1.60
N GLY A 69 20.20 14.54 -1.49
CA GLY A 69 18.74 14.51 -1.74
C GLY A 69 18.33 14.19 -3.20
N ARG A 70 19.19 13.51 -3.95
CA ARG A 70 18.96 13.09 -5.33
C ARG A 70 17.92 11.97 -5.34
N ARG A 71 16.72 12.31 -5.81
CA ARG A 71 15.63 11.36 -6.07
C ARG A 71 15.80 10.76 -7.46
N VAL A 72 15.52 9.48 -7.59
CA VAL A 72 15.44 8.79 -8.89
C VAL A 72 14.03 8.24 -9.06
N LEU A 73 13.47 8.38 -10.25
CA LEU A 73 12.23 7.72 -10.63
C LEU A 73 12.58 6.49 -11.48
N VAL A 74 12.14 5.32 -11.04
CA VAL A 74 12.37 4.06 -11.76
C VAL A 74 11.05 3.63 -12.39
N ARG A 75 11.06 3.35 -13.70
CA ARG A 75 9.90 2.83 -14.41
C ARG A 75 10.11 1.36 -14.81
N GLY A 76 9.02 0.60 -14.83
CA GLY A 76 9.02 -0.73 -15.42
C GLY A 76 9.09 -0.69 -16.95
N PRO A 77 9.45 -1.83 -17.59
CA PRO A 77 9.38 -1.96 -19.05
C PRO A 77 7.92 -1.78 -19.53
N GLY A 78 7.74 -1.08 -20.65
CA GLY A 78 6.41 -0.94 -21.30
C GLY A 78 5.49 0.16 -20.76
N LEU A 79 5.95 1.06 -19.88
CA LEU A 79 5.13 2.17 -19.40
C LEU A 79 4.91 3.21 -20.53
N ALA A 80 3.66 3.34 -21.01
CA ALA A 80 3.31 4.19 -22.16
C ALA A 80 3.59 5.69 -21.94
N THR A 81 3.58 6.15 -20.69
CA THR A 81 3.77 7.58 -20.35
C THR A 81 5.23 8.03 -20.41
N GLY A 82 6.16 7.15 -20.79
CA GLY A 82 7.58 7.46 -20.78
C GLY A 82 8.18 7.57 -19.37
N GLY A 83 7.38 7.44 -18.31
CA GLY A 83 7.78 7.76 -16.93
C GLY A 83 7.27 9.12 -16.45
N ALA A 84 6.46 9.83 -17.23
CA ALA A 84 5.70 10.97 -16.73
C ALA A 84 4.59 10.47 -15.78
N GLU A 85 4.46 11.13 -14.62
CA GLU A 85 3.27 11.04 -13.78
C GLU A 85 2.11 11.72 -14.51
N VAL A 86 0.92 11.13 -14.47
CA VAL A 86 -0.34 11.67 -15.02
C VAL A 86 -1.24 12.04 -13.86
#